data_AF-A0A9D4R0Q1-F1
#
_entry.id   AF-A0A9D4R0Q1-F1
#
_cell.length_a   1.000
_cell.length_b   1.000
_cell.length_c   1.000
_cell.angle_alpha   90.00
_cell.angle_beta   90.00
_cell.angle_gamma   90.00
#
_symmetry.space_group_name_H-M   'P 1'
#
loop_
_entity.id
_entity.type
_entity.pdbx_description
1 polymer ?
#
loop_
_entity_poly.entity_id
_entity_poly.type
_entity_poly.pdbx_seq_one_letter_code
_entity_poly.pdbx_strand_id
1 'polypeptide(L)'
;MLVQKLMGDTFEINLKTYDQNDGKMKMKNPSQDLFIWSILMVHQDMAKTFWIKGKDALSSALVAYKLLKSLKSKTENTNTKLANTIDECLNEWSELSVGVLSDCNANDEQKTRELLVRKVSIWGETSCFLIAVNSVNKEFIAEKACQTFLNNIWNGGLANENSFLRLLSCMFCPFLVITVLKYNIDNKKYSKNGKGKIHAKTGVGKANSVESNRQNLKKSTDEKRSFIGRKPSVEMTTGKHQITPREKLYHFFKAPVIICMYNVLSYIVFLSMFAFLLIFNFGSSLSSLDIALMVWVFTIFTEEVRQMGTPIPSKMCSKLHVYISDVWNKLDIFTIVLFITGMTVRFLPYNGALEAARVMLALNFISFCLRLLHIFSVHKHLGPKLVMMPKMLEDLMYFIVILLVFVVSYAIASHSILYHNSLPTWKTVTKCARLMRCCGATVYTHAALVMWARSWFRS
;
A
#
# COMPACT_ATOMS: atom_id res chain seq x y z
N MET A 1 -25.72 -10.31 -12.89
CA MET A 1 -25.85 -8.85 -12.75
C MET A 1 -25.68 -8.35 -11.30
N LEU A 2 -26.50 -8.79 -10.34
CA LEU A 2 -26.40 -8.33 -8.93
C LEU A 2 -25.03 -8.59 -8.30
N VAL A 3 -24.52 -9.84 -8.42
CA VAL A 3 -23.22 -10.25 -7.87
C VAL A 3 -22.07 -9.43 -8.45
N GLN A 4 -22.09 -9.15 -9.76
CA GLN A 4 -21.09 -8.30 -10.43
C GLN A 4 -21.15 -6.86 -9.92
N LYS A 5 -22.35 -6.32 -9.67
CA LYS A 5 -22.53 -4.98 -9.07
C LYS A 5 -22.09 -4.91 -7.60
N LEU A 6 -22.09 -6.04 -6.88
CA LEU A 6 -21.63 -6.12 -5.49
C LEU A 6 -20.12 -6.36 -5.39
N MET A 7 -19.57 -7.19 -6.28
CA MET A 7 -18.14 -7.50 -6.33
C MET A 7 -17.30 -6.36 -6.95
N GLY A 8 -17.92 -5.54 -7.81
CA GLY A 8 -17.30 -4.41 -8.50
C GLY A 8 -16.70 -4.79 -9.87
N ASP A 9 -16.33 -3.77 -10.65
CA ASP A 9 -15.79 -3.92 -12.01
C ASP A 9 -14.45 -4.70 -12.07
N THR A 10 -13.80 -4.92 -10.93
CA THR A 10 -12.54 -5.68 -10.83
C THR A 10 -12.73 -7.19 -10.98
N PHE A 11 -13.96 -7.68 -10.86
CA PHE A 11 -14.30 -9.08 -11.05
C PHE A 11 -15.12 -9.25 -12.33
N GLU A 12 -14.46 -9.60 -13.43
CA GLU A 12 -15.13 -10.32 -14.51
C GLU A 12 -15.42 -11.74 -14.02
N ILE A 13 -16.39 -11.88 -13.11
CA ILE A 13 -16.91 -13.20 -12.79
C ILE A 13 -17.60 -13.67 -14.06
N ASN A 14 -16.94 -14.56 -14.79
CA ASN A 14 -17.54 -15.30 -15.88
C ASN A 14 -18.55 -16.27 -15.27
N LEU A 15 -19.68 -15.74 -14.81
CA LEU A 15 -20.87 -16.48 -14.40
C LEU A 15 -21.53 -17.08 -15.66
N LYS A 16 -20.76 -17.82 -16.47
CA LYS A 16 -21.35 -18.79 -17.40
C LYS A 16 -21.91 -19.92 -16.53
N THR A 17 -23.05 -19.63 -15.91
CA THR A 17 -23.79 -20.52 -15.01
C THR A 17 -24.36 -21.70 -15.78
N TYR A 18 -24.46 -21.62 -17.11
CA TYR A 18 -25.06 -22.65 -17.95
C TYR A 18 -24.20 -22.94 -19.18
N ASP A 19 -23.89 -24.21 -19.42
CA ASP A 19 -23.49 -24.67 -20.76
C ASP A 19 -24.76 -25.08 -21.51
N GLN A 20 -25.02 -24.47 -22.68
CA GLN A 20 -26.10 -24.89 -23.58
C GLN A 20 -25.63 -26.08 -24.40
N ASN A 21 -25.79 -27.29 -23.86
CA ASN A 21 -25.71 -28.52 -24.65
C ASN A 21 -27.08 -29.23 -24.59
N ASP A 22 -27.68 -29.48 -25.76
CA ASP A 22 -28.86 -30.33 -25.97
C ASP A 22 -30.09 -30.03 -25.09
N GLY A 23 -30.62 -28.81 -25.16
CA GLY A 23 -31.94 -28.46 -24.61
C GLY A 23 -32.09 -28.58 -23.08
N LYS A 24 -31.02 -28.93 -22.35
CA LYS A 24 -30.99 -29.01 -20.88
C LYS A 24 -30.04 -27.96 -20.33
N MET A 25 -30.58 -26.97 -19.61
CA MET A 25 -29.77 -26.06 -18.79
C MET A 25 -29.08 -26.86 -17.68
N LYS A 26 -27.80 -27.20 -17.88
CA LYS A 26 -26.96 -27.77 -16.81
C LYS A 26 -26.18 -26.67 -16.13
N MET A 27 -26.38 -26.53 -14.82
CA MET A 27 -25.58 -25.63 -13.99
C MET A 27 -24.13 -26.10 -13.98
N LYS A 28 -23.19 -25.20 -14.32
CA LYS A 28 -21.77 -25.55 -14.43
C LYS A 28 -21.16 -25.91 -13.07
N ASN A 29 -21.56 -25.19 -12.00
CA ASN A 29 -21.15 -25.43 -10.61
C ASN A 29 -22.34 -25.19 -9.63
N PRO A 30 -23.23 -26.17 -9.44
CA PRO A 30 -24.46 -25.99 -8.65
C PRO A 30 -24.21 -25.65 -7.17
N SER A 31 -23.13 -26.19 -6.57
CA SER A 31 -22.78 -25.90 -5.17
C SER A 31 -22.36 -24.45 -4.94
N GLN A 32 -21.75 -23.80 -5.94
CA GLN A 32 -21.31 -22.41 -5.84
C GLN A 32 -22.49 -21.44 -5.95
N ASP A 33 -23.44 -21.73 -6.83
CA ASP A 33 -24.62 -20.90 -6.99
C ASP A 33 -25.49 -20.95 -5.72
N LEU A 34 -25.65 -22.13 -5.12
CA LEU A 34 -26.32 -22.30 -3.83
C LEU A 34 -25.55 -21.63 -2.67
N PHE A 35 -24.22 -21.67 -2.71
CA PHE A 35 -23.37 -20.96 -1.75
C PHE A 35 -23.55 -19.44 -1.84
N ILE A 36 -23.49 -18.86 -3.05
CA ILE A 36 -23.69 -17.43 -3.26
C ILE A 36 -25.11 -17.03 -2.83
N TRP A 37 -26.13 -17.84 -3.17
CA TRP A 37 -27.50 -17.59 -2.77
C TRP A 37 -27.67 -17.56 -1.25
N SER A 38 -27.12 -18.55 -0.54
CA SER A 38 -27.19 -18.61 0.93
C SER A 38 -26.48 -17.43 1.61
N ILE A 39 -25.35 -16.96 1.06
CA ILE A 39 -24.67 -15.74 1.54
C ILE A 39 -25.53 -14.50 1.34
N LEU A 40 -26.12 -14.34 0.14
CA LEU A 40 -26.95 -13.16 -0.17
C LEU A 40 -28.21 -13.09 0.70
N MET A 41 -28.75 -14.24 1.08
CA MET A 41 -29.89 -14.36 1.99
C MET A 41 -29.48 -14.38 3.47
N VAL A 42 -28.19 -14.21 3.78
CA VAL A 42 -27.63 -14.19 5.16
C VAL A 42 -27.93 -15.48 5.94
N HIS A 43 -28.10 -16.62 5.25
CA HIS A 43 -28.29 -17.94 5.87
C HIS A 43 -26.93 -18.63 6.10
N GLN A 44 -26.29 -18.33 7.24
CA GLN A 44 -24.91 -18.75 7.52
C GLN A 44 -24.70 -20.26 7.59
N ASP A 45 -25.56 -21.00 8.28
CA ASP A 45 -25.37 -22.46 8.47
C ASP A 45 -25.47 -23.22 7.15
N MET A 46 -26.37 -22.78 6.28
CA MET A 46 -26.50 -23.32 4.94
C MET A 46 -25.27 -22.97 4.09
N ALA A 47 -24.79 -21.73 4.17
CA ALA A 47 -23.58 -21.30 3.47
C ALA A 47 -22.35 -22.11 3.89
N LYS A 48 -22.16 -22.39 5.18
CA LYS A 48 -21.08 -23.25 5.70
C LYS A 48 -21.18 -24.68 5.16
N THR A 49 -22.39 -25.24 5.10
CA THR A 49 -22.60 -26.59 4.55
C THR A 49 -22.19 -26.68 3.08
N PHE A 50 -22.52 -25.66 2.28
CA PHE A 50 -22.08 -25.61 0.89
C PHE A 50 -20.60 -25.29 0.74
N TRP A 51 -20.02 -24.51 1.66
CA TRP A 51 -18.60 -24.20 1.68
C TRP A 51 -17.73 -25.43 1.93
N ILE A 52 -18.10 -26.28 2.89
CA ILE A 52 -17.39 -27.54 3.19
C ILE A 52 -17.40 -28.49 1.98
N LYS A 53 -18.52 -28.53 1.24
CA LYS A 53 -18.66 -29.35 0.02
C LYS A 53 -18.09 -28.67 -1.23
N GLY A 54 -17.71 -27.41 -1.13
CA GLY A 54 -17.28 -26.57 -2.23
C GLY A 54 -15.86 -26.86 -2.69
N LYS A 55 -15.55 -26.42 -3.92
CA LYS A 55 -14.16 -26.38 -4.42
C LYS A 55 -13.52 -25.08 -3.94
N ASP A 56 -12.25 -25.15 -3.54
CA ASP A 56 -11.44 -24.00 -3.11
C ASP A 56 -12.03 -23.22 -1.92
N ALA A 57 -11.97 -23.82 -0.73
CA ALA A 57 -12.47 -23.27 0.54
C ALA A 57 -11.96 -21.84 0.84
N LEU A 58 -10.66 -21.61 0.69
CA LEU A 58 -10.03 -20.31 0.98
C LEU A 58 -10.62 -19.17 0.13
N SER A 59 -10.67 -19.35 -1.19
CA SER A 59 -11.20 -18.33 -2.11
C SER A 59 -12.69 -18.08 -1.89
N SER A 60 -13.45 -19.14 -1.59
CA SER A 60 -14.89 -19.07 -1.36
C SER A 60 -15.22 -18.29 -0.07
N ALA A 61 -14.44 -18.48 0.99
CA ALA A 61 -14.58 -17.70 2.23
C ALA A 61 -14.31 -16.20 2.01
N LEU A 62 -13.27 -15.87 1.24
CA LEU A 62 -12.94 -14.47 0.91
C LEU A 62 -14.01 -13.80 0.04
N VAL A 63 -14.62 -14.54 -0.89
CA VAL A 63 -15.74 -14.04 -1.71
C VAL A 63 -16.98 -13.83 -0.83
N ALA A 64 -17.28 -14.75 0.09
CA ALA A 64 -18.37 -14.59 1.06
C ALA A 64 -18.20 -13.30 1.87
N TYR A 65 -17.01 -13.09 2.43
CA TYR A 65 -16.66 -11.87 3.15
C TYR A 65 -16.85 -10.60 2.29
N LYS A 66 -16.38 -10.61 1.03
CA LYS A 66 -16.56 -9.47 0.11
C LYS A 66 -18.04 -9.16 -0.14
N LEU A 67 -18.86 -10.18 -0.38
CA LEU A 67 -20.28 -10.02 -0.67
C LEU A 67 -21.02 -9.46 0.54
N LEU A 68 -20.83 -10.04 1.73
CA LEU A 68 -21.42 -9.56 2.97
C LEU A 68 -21.03 -8.12 3.28
N LYS A 69 -19.76 -7.76 3.06
CA LYS A 69 -19.28 -6.39 3.30
C LYS A 69 -19.92 -5.38 2.35
N SER A 70 -20.11 -5.78 1.10
CA SER A 70 -20.77 -4.95 0.09
C SER A 70 -22.27 -4.81 0.38
N LEU A 71 -22.91 -5.85 0.93
CA LEU A 71 -24.27 -5.77 1.43
C LEU A 71 -24.37 -4.83 2.63
N LYS A 72 -23.49 -4.97 3.63
CA LYS A 72 -23.43 -4.11 4.81
C LYS A 72 -23.40 -2.63 4.44
N SER A 73 -22.47 -2.25 3.55
CA SER A 73 -22.29 -0.86 3.11
C SER A 73 -23.54 -0.23 2.47
N LYS A 74 -24.47 -1.06 1.96
CA LYS A 74 -25.74 -0.60 1.38
C LYS A 74 -26.89 -0.60 2.40
N THR A 75 -26.79 -1.38 3.47
CA THR A 75 -27.83 -1.53 4.49
C THR A 75 -27.67 -0.60 5.70
N GLU A 76 -26.49 0.01 5.91
CA GLU A 76 -26.19 0.86 7.08
C GLU A 76 -27.24 1.96 7.35
N ASN A 77 -27.93 2.48 6.32
CA ASN A 77 -28.92 3.55 6.47
C ASN A 77 -30.37 3.06 6.73
N THR A 78 -30.64 1.75 6.65
CA THR A 78 -32.03 1.24 6.63
C THR A 78 -32.38 0.39 7.83
N ASN A 79 -31.51 -0.52 8.27
CA ASN A 79 -31.81 -1.50 9.31
C ASN A 79 -30.57 -1.81 10.15
N THR A 80 -30.48 -1.22 11.34
CA THR A 80 -29.36 -1.44 12.28
C THR A 80 -29.27 -2.90 12.76
N LYS A 81 -30.42 -3.56 13.00
CA LYS A 81 -30.45 -4.98 13.40
C LYS A 81 -29.83 -5.91 12.34
N LEU A 82 -30.18 -5.70 11.07
CA LEU A 82 -29.63 -6.48 9.96
C LEU A 82 -28.15 -6.16 9.72
N ALA A 83 -27.74 -4.91 9.91
CA ALA A 83 -26.33 -4.53 9.82
C ALA A 83 -25.48 -5.26 10.89
N ASN A 84 -25.99 -5.38 12.12
CA ASN A 84 -25.31 -6.09 13.20
C ASN A 84 -25.19 -7.59 12.91
N THR A 85 -26.25 -8.24 12.41
CA THR A 85 -26.16 -9.67 12.04
C THR A 85 -25.17 -9.90 10.91
N ILE A 86 -25.13 -9.03 9.90
CA ILE A 86 -24.14 -9.10 8.83
C ILE A 86 -22.71 -8.92 9.37
N ASP A 87 -22.52 -8.07 10.38
CA ASP A 87 -21.21 -7.90 11.04
C ASP A 87 -20.72 -9.15 11.76
N GLU A 88 -21.59 -9.83 12.50
CA GLU A 88 -21.26 -11.12 13.13
C GLU A 88 -20.86 -12.14 12.07
N CYS A 89 -21.61 -12.21 10.97
CA CYS A 89 -21.29 -13.08 9.83
C CYS A 89 -19.94 -12.72 9.20
N LEU A 90 -19.62 -11.43 9.07
CA LEU A 90 -18.36 -10.96 8.51
C LEU A 90 -17.16 -11.40 9.35
N ASN A 91 -17.26 -11.29 10.67
CA ASN A 91 -16.21 -11.73 11.58
C ASN A 91 -15.98 -13.24 11.45
N GLU A 92 -17.05 -14.02 11.37
CA GLU A 92 -16.95 -15.47 11.23
C GLU A 92 -16.29 -15.90 9.90
N TRP A 93 -16.69 -15.31 8.76
CA TRP A 93 -16.04 -15.60 7.48
C TRP A 93 -14.58 -15.12 7.44
N SER A 94 -14.26 -14.05 8.16
CA SER A 94 -12.88 -13.58 8.32
C SER A 94 -12.06 -14.64 9.05
N GLU A 95 -12.52 -15.09 10.21
CA GLU A 95 -11.87 -16.11 11.03
C GLU A 95 -11.69 -17.43 10.27
N LEU A 96 -12.72 -17.91 9.57
CA LEU A 96 -12.62 -19.11 8.72
C LEU A 96 -11.55 -18.98 7.64
N SER A 97 -11.46 -17.82 6.99
CA SER A 97 -10.46 -17.58 5.94
C SER A 97 -9.03 -17.54 6.50
N VAL A 98 -8.85 -16.94 7.69
CA VAL A 98 -7.56 -16.88 8.40
C VAL A 98 -7.15 -18.25 8.90
N GLY A 99 -8.07 -19.00 9.51
CA GLY A 99 -7.83 -20.35 10.03
C GLY A 99 -7.35 -21.31 8.94
N VAL A 100 -8.07 -21.38 7.81
CA VAL A 100 -7.68 -22.21 6.66
C VAL A 100 -6.30 -21.83 6.13
N LEU A 101 -5.99 -20.53 6.06
CA LEU A 101 -4.67 -20.07 5.60
C LEU A 101 -3.55 -20.43 6.59
N SER A 102 -3.80 -20.25 7.89
CA SER A 102 -2.86 -20.58 8.96
C SER A 102 -2.51 -22.07 8.95
N ASP A 103 -3.53 -22.94 8.85
CA ASP A 103 -3.34 -24.39 8.78
C ASP A 103 -2.58 -24.82 7.52
N CYS A 104 -2.89 -24.21 6.36
CA CYS A 104 -2.12 -24.44 5.14
C CYS A 104 -0.65 -24.05 5.32
N ASN A 105 -0.41 -22.90 5.95
CA ASN A 105 0.93 -22.36 6.16
C ASN A 105 1.74 -23.18 7.17
N ALA A 106 1.09 -23.72 8.20
CA ALA A 106 1.69 -24.62 9.18
C ALA A 106 2.16 -25.93 8.54
N ASN A 107 1.40 -26.44 7.57
CA ASN A 107 1.72 -27.66 6.84
C ASN A 107 2.86 -27.45 5.83
N ASP A 108 2.73 -26.46 4.94
CA ASP A 108 3.73 -26.18 3.90
C ASP A 108 3.67 -24.71 3.46
N GLU A 109 4.65 -23.93 3.92
CA GLU A 109 4.78 -22.52 3.57
C GLU A 109 4.96 -22.30 2.05
N GLN A 110 5.65 -23.21 1.35
CA GLN A 110 5.89 -23.05 -0.08
C GLN A 110 4.61 -23.26 -0.89
N LYS A 111 3.87 -24.35 -0.62
CA LYS A 111 2.59 -24.60 -1.31
C LYS A 111 1.56 -23.53 -0.98
N THR A 112 1.57 -22.99 0.23
CA THR A 112 0.68 -21.89 0.63
C THR A 112 0.94 -20.63 -0.19
N ARG A 113 2.21 -20.30 -0.46
CA ARG A 113 2.54 -19.18 -1.37
C ARG A 113 2.04 -19.41 -2.79
N GLU A 114 2.14 -20.64 -3.30
CA GLU A 114 1.61 -21.00 -4.62
C GLU A 114 0.08 -20.89 -4.64
N LEU A 115 -0.60 -21.31 -3.55
CA LEU A 115 -2.05 -21.18 -3.38
C LEU A 115 -2.52 -19.72 -3.40
N LEU A 116 -1.77 -18.79 -2.78
CA LEU A 116 -2.10 -17.36 -2.74
C LEU A 116 -2.04 -16.69 -4.13
N VAL A 117 -1.12 -17.13 -4.99
CA VAL A 117 -0.89 -16.56 -6.34
C VAL A 117 -1.70 -17.27 -7.42
N ARG A 118 -2.09 -18.52 -7.19
CA ARG A 118 -2.86 -19.32 -8.14
C ARG A 118 -4.12 -18.57 -8.56
N LYS A 119 -4.33 -18.49 -9.88
CA LYS A 119 -5.58 -17.99 -10.47
C LYS A 119 -6.68 -19.01 -10.26
N VAL A 120 -7.78 -18.57 -9.66
CA VAL A 120 -8.96 -19.40 -9.41
C VAL A 120 -9.95 -19.24 -10.56
N SER A 121 -10.09 -20.27 -11.39
CA SER A 121 -10.97 -20.25 -12.58
C SER A 121 -12.45 -20.07 -12.22
N ILE A 122 -12.84 -20.50 -11.02
CA ILE A 122 -14.20 -20.37 -10.49
C ILE A 122 -14.58 -18.90 -10.29
N TRP A 123 -13.63 -18.06 -9.87
CA TRP A 123 -13.88 -16.68 -9.45
C TRP A 123 -13.23 -15.65 -10.41
N GLY A 124 -13.40 -15.86 -11.72
CA GLY A 124 -12.97 -14.90 -12.75
C GLY A 124 -11.46 -14.81 -12.97
N GLU A 125 -10.74 -15.92 -12.79
CA GLU A 125 -9.26 -16.01 -12.93
C GLU A 125 -8.45 -15.06 -12.02
N THR A 126 -9.07 -14.60 -10.94
CA THR A 126 -8.40 -13.78 -9.92
C THR A 126 -7.62 -14.66 -8.93
N SER A 127 -6.55 -14.12 -8.34
CA SER A 127 -5.80 -14.84 -7.30
C SER A 127 -6.44 -14.66 -5.93
N CYS A 128 -6.32 -15.66 -5.04
CA CYS A 128 -6.85 -15.59 -3.68
C CYS A 128 -6.37 -14.33 -2.93
N PHE A 129 -5.09 -13.97 -3.10
CA PHE A 129 -4.53 -12.77 -2.50
C PHE A 129 -5.23 -11.49 -3.00
N LEU A 130 -5.51 -11.39 -4.31
CA LEU A 130 -6.19 -10.23 -4.87
C LEU A 130 -7.64 -10.12 -4.38
N ILE A 131 -8.33 -11.25 -4.16
CA ILE A 131 -9.68 -11.27 -3.59
C ILE A 131 -9.66 -10.67 -2.18
N ALA A 132 -8.69 -11.06 -1.35
CA ALA A 132 -8.55 -10.53 0.01
C ALA A 132 -8.25 -9.02 0.05
N VAL A 133 -7.37 -8.55 -0.85
CA VAL A 133 -7.05 -7.12 -0.96
C VAL A 133 -8.28 -6.33 -1.40
N ASN A 134 -9.01 -6.80 -2.42
CA ASN A 134 -10.22 -6.15 -2.92
C ASN A 134 -11.38 -6.19 -1.91
N SER A 135 -11.39 -7.17 -1.00
CA SER A 135 -12.37 -7.25 0.09
C SER A 135 -11.98 -6.42 1.31
N VAL A 136 -10.75 -5.88 1.34
CA VAL A 136 -10.22 -5.10 2.46
C VAL A 136 -10.35 -5.90 3.76
N ASN A 137 -10.06 -7.21 3.70
CA ASN A 137 -9.98 -8.04 4.89
C ASN A 137 -8.60 -7.83 5.56
N LYS A 138 -8.56 -6.99 6.59
CA LYS A 138 -7.32 -6.59 7.28
C LYS A 138 -6.69 -7.74 8.06
N GLU A 139 -7.51 -8.58 8.69
CA GLU A 139 -7.06 -9.73 9.49
C GLU A 139 -6.36 -10.76 8.61
N PHE A 140 -6.97 -11.09 7.47
CA PHE A 140 -6.38 -11.98 6.48
C PHE A 140 -5.03 -11.49 5.94
N ILE A 141 -4.91 -10.18 5.68
CA ILE A 141 -3.66 -9.60 5.17
C ILE A 141 -2.60 -9.56 6.27
N ALA A 142 -3.00 -9.36 7.53
CA ALA A 142 -2.08 -9.34 8.68
C ALA A 142 -1.51 -10.72 9.03
N GLU A 143 -2.13 -11.80 8.55
CA GLU A 143 -1.67 -13.17 8.77
C GLU A 143 -0.21 -13.40 8.33
N LYS A 144 0.53 -14.22 9.08
CA LYS A 144 1.98 -14.44 8.89
C LYS A 144 2.30 -14.94 7.48
N ALA A 145 1.45 -15.78 6.91
CA ALA A 145 1.60 -16.31 5.55
C ALA A 145 1.60 -15.18 4.51
N CYS A 146 0.63 -14.27 4.59
CA CYS A 146 0.51 -13.09 3.72
C CYS A 146 1.69 -12.13 3.90
N GLN A 147 2.10 -11.86 5.14
CA GLN A 147 3.23 -10.97 5.44
C GLN A 147 4.56 -11.55 4.92
N THR A 148 4.78 -12.85 5.08
CA THR A 148 5.99 -13.51 4.57
C THR A 148 6.01 -13.53 3.05
N PHE A 149 4.84 -13.76 2.42
CA PHE A 149 4.68 -13.65 0.98
C PHE A 149 4.98 -12.23 0.46
N LEU A 150 4.43 -11.20 1.07
CA LEU A 150 4.70 -9.80 0.72
C LEU A 150 6.16 -9.42 0.92
N ASN A 151 6.79 -9.85 2.02
CA ASN A 151 8.20 -9.61 2.28
C ASN A 151 9.11 -10.29 1.22
N ASN A 152 8.73 -11.48 0.75
CA ASN A 152 9.44 -12.16 -0.33
C ASN A 152 9.29 -11.42 -1.67
N ILE A 153 8.12 -10.85 -1.96
CA ILE A 153 7.92 -9.97 -3.12
C ILE A 153 8.79 -8.72 -2.99
N TRP A 154 8.77 -8.08 -1.81
CA TRP A 154 9.54 -6.88 -1.50
C TRP A 154 11.04 -7.10 -1.73
N ASN A 155 11.58 -8.22 -1.25
CA ASN A 155 13.00 -8.57 -1.41
C ASN A 155 13.38 -9.01 -2.83
N GLY A 156 12.44 -9.27 -3.73
CA GLY A 156 12.72 -9.44 -5.17
C GLY A 156 13.69 -10.58 -5.55
N GLY A 157 13.94 -11.53 -4.64
CA GLY A 157 14.91 -12.63 -4.79
C GLY A 157 16.13 -12.55 -3.87
N LEU A 158 16.34 -11.43 -3.18
CA LEU A 158 17.33 -11.31 -2.10
C LEU A 158 16.89 -12.12 -0.88
N ALA A 159 17.86 -12.67 -0.15
CA ALA A 159 17.58 -13.32 1.13
C ALA A 159 17.25 -12.28 2.22
N ASN A 160 16.38 -12.65 3.16
CA ASN A 160 15.95 -11.79 4.29
C ASN A 160 17.08 -11.51 5.30
N GLU A 161 18.18 -12.28 5.26
CA GLU A 161 19.32 -12.19 6.19
C GLU A 161 20.27 -11.03 5.89
N ASN A 162 20.08 -10.32 4.77
CA ASN A 162 21.00 -9.26 4.39
C ASN A 162 20.81 -8.03 5.31
N SER A 163 21.87 -7.65 6.01
CA SER A 163 21.88 -6.43 6.84
C SER A 163 21.73 -5.17 5.99
N PHE A 164 21.08 -4.14 6.54
CA PHE A 164 20.86 -2.86 5.87
C PHE A 164 22.17 -2.21 5.38
N LEU A 165 23.24 -2.26 6.20
CA LEU A 165 24.55 -1.68 5.83
C LEU A 165 25.19 -2.39 4.63
N ARG A 166 24.93 -3.69 4.49
CA ARG A 166 25.41 -4.48 3.35
C ARG A 166 24.68 -4.09 2.07
N LEU A 167 23.38 -3.83 2.16
CA LEU A 167 22.58 -3.34 1.03
C LEU A 167 23.04 -1.92 0.63
N LEU A 168 23.30 -1.06 1.61
CA LEU A 168 23.78 0.30 1.38
C LEU A 168 25.16 0.32 0.72
N SER A 169 26.11 -0.51 1.17
CA SER A 169 27.44 -0.58 0.55
C SER A 169 27.40 -1.09 -0.89
N CYS A 170 26.53 -2.06 -1.18
CA CYS A 170 26.33 -2.56 -2.54
C CYS A 170 25.64 -1.55 -3.47
N MET A 171 24.89 -0.59 -2.91
CA MET A 171 24.27 0.49 -3.67
C MET A 171 25.30 1.47 -4.22
N PHE A 172 26.30 1.83 -3.41
CA PHE A 172 27.40 2.71 -3.83
C PHE A 172 28.44 2.00 -4.68
N CYS A 173 28.66 0.69 -4.45
CA CYS A 173 29.59 -0.12 -5.22
C CYS A 173 28.91 -1.36 -5.81
N PRO A 174 28.45 -1.30 -7.08
CA PRO A 174 27.79 -2.42 -7.76
C PRO A 174 28.65 -3.69 -7.88
N PHE A 175 29.98 -3.58 -7.79
CA PHE A 175 30.88 -4.73 -7.84
C PHE A 175 30.76 -5.65 -6.60
N LEU A 176 30.36 -5.11 -5.44
CA LEU A 176 30.14 -5.89 -4.22
C LEU A 176 28.89 -6.79 -4.28
N VAL A 177 27.99 -6.54 -5.24
CA VAL A 177 26.74 -7.29 -5.42
C VAL A 177 26.99 -8.78 -5.71
N ILE A 178 28.08 -9.08 -6.42
CA ILE A 178 28.37 -10.44 -6.87
C ILE A 178 28.87 -11.33 -5.72
N THR A 179 29.59 -10.75 -4.76
CA THR A 179 30.33 -11.49 -3.71
C THR A 179 29.66 -11.48 -2.35
N VAL A 180 29.03 -10.36 -1.96
CA VAL A 180 28.62 -10.13 -0.56
C VAL A 180 27.14 -10.46 -0.30
N LEU A 181 26.30 -10.43 -1.34
CA LEU A 181 24.85 -10.58 -1.23
C LEU A 181 24.38 -12.03 -1.31
N LYS A 182 23.53 -12.42 -0.34
CA LYS A 182 22.85 -13.72 -0.32
C LYS A 182 21.53 -13.65 -1.10
N TYR A 183 21.30 -14.62 -1.97
CA TYR A 183 20.09 -14.76 -2.78
C TYR A 183 19.28 -15.99 -2.37
N ASN A 184 17.95 -15.89 -2.37
CA ASN A 184 17.07 -16.98 -1.90
C ASN A 184 17.12 -18.23 -2.81
N ILE A 185 17.58 -18.07 -4.06
CA ILE A 185 17.76 -19.18 -5.01
C ILE A 185 18.91 -20.11 -4.58
N ASP A 186 19.92 -19.57 -3.88
CA ASP A 186 21.05 -20.37 -3.38
C ASP A 186 20.65 -21.24 -2.17
N ASN A 187 19.66 -20.80 -1.37
CA ASN A 187 19.16 -21.55 -0.21
C ASN A 187 18.40 -22.85 -0.60
N LYS A 188 17.76 -22.90 -1.78
CA LYS A 188 17.10 -24.12 -2.28
C LYS A 188 18.09 -25.28 -2.56
N LYS A 189 19.39 -24.98 -2.77
CA LYS A 189 20.43 -26.02 -2.94
C LYS A 189 20.77 -26.72 -1.63
N TYR A 190 20.74 -26.01 -0.50
CA TYR A 190 21.06 -26.58 0.81
C TYR A 190 19.97 -27.49 1.35
N SER A 191 18.69 -27.14 1.17
CA SER A 191 17.57 -27.96 1.68
C SER A 191 17.43 -29.32 0.97
N LYS A 192 17.77 -29.41 -0.33
CA LYS A 192 17.71 -30.68 -1.07
C LYS A 192 18.83 -31.67 -0.73
N ASN A 193 20.00 -31.20 -0.27
CA ASN A 193 21.11 -32.08 0.06
C ASN A 193 21.05 -32.68 1.48
N GLY A 194 20.16 -32.18 2.36
CA GLY A 194 20.05 -32.62 3.76
C GLY A 194 19.02 -33.74 4.04
N LYS A 195 18.24 -34.18 3.04
CA LYS A 195 17.30 -35.30 3.16
C LYS A 195 17.70 -36.44 2.23
N GLY A 196 18.86 -37.06 2.51
CA GLY A 196 19.35 -38.21 1.78
C GLY A 196 19.88 -39.27 2.73
N LYS A 197 19.22 -40.44 2.70
CA LYS A 197 19.54 -41.73 3.37
C LYS A 197 18.81 -42.01 4.68
N ILE A 198 17.55 -42.45 4.55
CA ILE A 198 17.07 -43.61 5.31
C ILE A 198 16.64 -44.65 4.28
N HIS A 199 17.25 -45.83 4.37
CA HIS A 199 17.10 -46.97 3.48
C HIS A 199 15.67 -47.50 3.44
N ALA A 200 15.11 -47.67 2.24
CA ALA A 200 14.07 -48.66 1.99
C ALA A 200 14.60 -49.63 0.93
N LYS A 201 14.96 -50.83 1.37
CA LYS A 201 15.31 -51.97 0.52
C LYS A 201 14.04 -52.76 0.19
N THR A 202 13.81 -52.94 -1.11
CA THR A 202 13.27 -54.11 -1.82
C THR A 202 11.96 -54.79 -1.37
N GLY A 203 11.01 -54.81 -2.31
CA GLY A 203 9.96 -55.82 -2.46
C GLY A 203 9.34 -55.70 -3.86
N VAL A 204 9.74 -56.58 -4.76
CA VAL A 204 9.37 -56.63 -6.19
C VAL A 204 7.96 -57.21 -6.38
N GLY A 205 7.20 -56.64 -7.32
CA GLY A 205 5.96 -57.23 -7.86
C GLY A 205 5.45 -56.45 -9.07
N LYS A 206 5.77 -56.93 -10.28
CA LYS A 206 5.34 -56.42 -11.60
C LYS A 206 3.83 -56.62 -11.84
N ALA A 207 3.16 -55.67 -12.51
CA ALA A 207 2.35 -55.91 -13.72
C ALA A 207 1.71 -54.63 -14.31
N ASN A 208 2.23 -54.23 -15.48
CA ASN A 208 1.62 -53.77 -16.74
C ASN A 208 0.47 -52.73 -16.87
N SER A 209 0.70 -51.83 -17.85
CA SER A 209 -0.23 -51.11 -18.76
C SER A 209 -1.08 -49.99 -18.13
N VAL A 210 -1.23 -48.78 -18.70
CA VAL A 210 -1.58 -48.42 -20.09
C VAL A 210 -1.00 -47.03 -20.40
N GLU A 211 -0.29 -46.93 -21.52
CA GLU A 211 0.09 -45.68 -22.16
C GLU A 211 -0.88 -45.42 -23.33
N SER A 212 -1.62 -44.30 -23.28
CA SER A 212 -2.22 -43.67 -24.46
C SER A 212 -2.88 -42.31 -24.14
N ASN A 213 -2.55 -41.33 -24.98
CA ASN A 213 -3.32 -40.13 -25.33
C ASN A 213 -3.47 -38.99 -24.31
N ARG A 214 -2.54 -38.03 -24.38
CA ARG A 214 -2.88 -36.60 -24.21
C ARG A 214 -1.94 -35.65 -24.97
N GLN A 215 -1.70 -35.93 -26.25
CA GLN A 215 -1.24 -34.93 -27.20
C GLN A 215 -2.36 -34.70 -28.21
N ASN A 216 -3.21 -33.70 -27.97
CA ASN A 216 -4.07 -33.00 -28.96
C ASN A 216 -5.06 -32.07 -28.24
N LEU A 217 -4.59 -30.86 -27.85
CA LEU A 217 -5.40 -29.63 -27.85
C LEU A 217 -4.51 -28.41 -27.58
N LYS A 218 -3.63 -28.08 -28.54
CA LYS A 218 -2.94 -26.79 -28.62
C LYS A 218 -3.18 -26.23 -30.02
N LYS A 219 -4.30 -25.52 -30.20
CA LYS A 219 -4.55 -24.53 -31.26
C LYS A 219 -5.88 -23.84 -30.96
N SER A 220 -5.92 -22.51 -31.15
CA SER A 220 -6.88 -21.52 -30.62
C SER A 220 -6.64 -21.21 -29.13
N THR A 221 -6.24 -20.02 -28.69
CA THR A 221 -6.62 -18.67 -29.10
C THR A 221 -5.49 -17.71 -28.72
N ASP A 222 -4.76 -17.19 -29.70
CA ASP A 222 -3.89 -16.02 -29.56
C ASP A 222 -4.75 -14.80 -29.88
N GLU A 223 -5.21 -14.08 -28.85
CA GLU A 223 -5.51 -12.63 -28.87
C GLU A 223 -6.23 -12.26 -27.56
N LYS A 224 -5.47 -11.65 -26.64
CA LYS A 224 -5.84 -10.74 -25.52
C LYS A 224 -4.80 -10.85 -24.41
N ARG A 225 -3.67 -10.20 -24.66
CA ARG A 225 -2.54 -10.10 -23.72
C ARG A 225 -2.56 -8.69 -23.13
N SER A 226 -3.21 -8.50 -21.99
CA SER A 226 -3.10 -7.26 -21.23
C SER A 226 -3.13 -7.50 -19.72
N PHE A 227 -2.01 -7.13 -19.10
CA PHE A 227 -1.93 -6.52 -17.77
C PHE A 227 -2.59 -7.25 -16.58
N ILE A 228 -2.07 -8.43 -16.24
CA ILE A 228 -1.59 -8.86 -14.90
C ILE A 228 -0.92 -10.21 -15.17
N GLY A 229 0.35 -10.13 -15.56
CA GLY A 229 1.08 -11.27 -16.08
C GLY A 229 2.55 -10.95 -16.30
N ARG A 230 3.16 -10.14 -15.43
CA ARG A 230 4.59 -10.33 -15.20
C ARG A 230 4.67 -11.66 -14.47
N LYS A 231 4.95 -12.75 -15.21
CA LYS A 231 5.33 -14.03 -14.60
C LYS A 231 6.25 -13.68 -13.43
N PRO A 232 5.98 -14.06 -12.16
CA PRO A 232 7.11 -14.27 -11.29
C PRO A 232 7.99 -15.24 -12.06
N SER A 233 9.22 -14.83 -12.36
CA SER A 233 10.21 -15.67 -13.03
C SER A 233 10.54 -16.82 -12.10
N VAL A 234 9.63 -17.78 -12.07
CA VAL A 234 9.72 -19.12 -11.51
C VAL A 234 9.14 -20.02 -12.59
N GLU A 235 9.74 -19.94 -13.78
CA GLU A 235 9.76 -21.12 -14.64
C GLU A 235 10.62 -22.12 -13.88
N MET A 236 9.96 -23.06 -13.20
CA MET A 236 10.63 -24.15 -12.51
C MET A 236 11.11 -25.13 -13.58
N THR A 237 12.13 -24.74 -14.33
CA THR A 237 12.96 -25.69 -15.05
C THR A 237 13.68 -26.52 -13.99
N THR A 238 13.34 -27.81 -13.95
CA THR A 238 14.03 -28.88 -13.23
C THR A 238 15.45 -29.05 -13.76
N GLY A 239 16.30 -28.04 -13.57
CA GLY A 239 17.70 -28.03 -13.95
C GLY A 239 18.50 -27.23 -12.92
N LYS A 240 19.64 -27.78 -12.51
CA LYS A 240 20.63 -27.11 -11.65
C LYS A 240 21.23 -25.91 -12.39
N HIS A 241 20.57 -24.76 -12.45
CA HIS A 241 21.17 -23.55 -13.01
C HIS A 241 21.83 -22.73 -11.89
N GLN A 242 23.15 -22.58 -11.99
CA GLN A 242 23.88 -21.57 -11.23
C GLN A 242 23.65 -20.22 -11.91
N ILE A 243 23.22 -19.22 -11.15
CA ILE A 243 22.92 -17.89 -11.66
C ILE A 243 24.23 -17.21 -12.07
N THR A 244 24.28 -16.68 -13.29
CA THR A 244 25.43 -15.91 -13.78
C THR A 244 25.57 -14.58 -13.02
N PRO A 245 26.78 -14.00 -12.89
CA PRO A 245 26.99 -12.73 -12.18
C PRO A 245 26.17 -11.57 -12.76
N ARG A 246 25.89 -11.57 -14.07
CA ARG A 246 25.01 -10.57 -14.72
C ARG A 246 23.56 -10.70 -14.29
N GLU A 247 23.06 -11.93 -14.17
CA GLU A 247 21.70 -12.18 -13.68
C GLU A 247 21.55 -11.77 -12.21
N LYS A 248 22.58 -12.00 -11.36
CA LYS A 248 22.57 -11.51 -9.97
C LYS A 248 22.43 -9.99 -9.90
N LEU A 249 23.16 -9.26 -10.75
CA LEU A 249 23.09 -7.81 -10.84
C LEU A 249 21.71 -7.34 -11.33
N TYR A 250 21.15 -8.02 -12.34
CA TYR A 250 19.81 -7.73 -12.85
C TYR A 250 18.73 -7.93 -11.78
N HIS A 251 18.78 -9.05 -11.04
CA HIS A 251 17.86 -9.33 -9.94
C HIS A 251 18.01 -8.32 -8.79
N PHE A 252 19.22 -7.83 -8.53
CA PHE A 252 19.47 -6.81 -7.52
C PHE A 252 18.81 -5.47 -7.87
N PHE A 253 19.08 -4.91 -9.05
CA PHE A 253 18.51 -3.61 -9.44
C PHE A 253 17.00 -3.64 -9.66
N LYS A 254 16.43 -4.81 -9.98
CA LYS A 254 14.99 -4.99 -10.14
C LYS A 254 14.25 -5.22 -8.82
N ALA A 255 14.97 -5.45 -7.71
CA ALA A 255 14.35 -5.72 -6.42
C ALA A 255 13.62 -4.47 -5.88
N PRO A 256 12.35 -4.59 -5.46
CA PRO A 256 11.59 -3.45 -4.93
C PRO A 256 12.26 -2.73 -3.76
N VAL A 257 12.90 -3.46 -2.84
CA VAL A 257 13.70 -2.85 -1.75
C VAL A 257 14.74 -1.89 -2.29
N ILE A 258 15.53 -2.31 -3.27
CA ILE A 258 16.64 -1.53 -3.79
C ILE A 258 16.12 -0.29 -4.53
N ILE A 259 15.06 -0.46 -5.33
CA ILE A 259 14.38 0.66 -5.99
C ILE A 259 13.87 1.67 -4.95
N CYS A 260 13.26 1.21 -3.86
CA CYS A 260 12.80 2.06 -2.77
C CYS A 260 13.95 2.81 -2.09
N MET A 261 15.06 2.12 -1.78
CA MET A 261 16.21 2.76 -1.13
C MET A 261 16.88 3.79 -2.06
N TYR A 262 17.00 3.52 -3.36
CA TYR A 262 17.46 4.51 -4.34
C TYR A 262 16.51 5.70 -4.42
N ASN A 263 15.20 5.47 -4.39
CA ASN A 263 14.21 6.55 -4.37
C ASN A 263 14.40 7.45 -3.13
N VAL A 264 14.51 6.85 -1.93
CA VAL A 264 14.79 7.58 -0.67
C VAL A 264 16.08 8.40 -0.78
N LEU A 265 17.18 7.79 -1.23
CA LEU A 265 18.47 8.46 -1.36
C LEU A 265 18.40 9.63 -2.35
N SER A 266 17.82 9.39 -3.53
CA SER A 266 17.64 10.41 -4.56
C SER A 266 16.80 11.58 -4.07
N TYR A 267 15.77 11.30 -3.26
CA TYR A 267 14.90 12.33 -2.71
C TYR A 267 15.58 13.17 -1.62
N ILE A 268 16.45 12.55 -0.79
CA ILE A 268 17.28 13.30 0.18
C ILE A 268 18.27 14.22 -0.56
N VAL A 269 18.87 13.74 -1.66
CA VAL A 269 19.76 14.56 -2.51
C VAL A 269 18.99 15.72 -3.14
N PHE A 270 17.79 15.47 -3.68
CA PHE A 270 16.90 16.50 -4.21
C PHE A 270 16.58 17.57 -3.16
N LEU A 271 16.17 17.19 -1.95
CA LEU A 271 15.88 18.15 -0.88
C LEU A 271 17.12 18.93 -0.43
N SER A 272 18.27 18.27 -0.34
CA SER A 272 19.53 18.93 0.01
C SER A 272 19.94 19.94 -1.06
N MET A 273 19.79 19.59 -2.34
CA MET A 273 20.03 20.49 -3.47
C MET A 273 19.05 21.68 -3.46
N PHE A 274 17.77 21.44 -3.18
CA PHE A 274 16.76 22.49 -3.08
C PHE A 274 17.03 23.44 -1.91
N ALA A 275 17.37 22.89 -0.74
CA ALA A 275 17.76 23.68 0.43
C ALA A 275 19.00 24.54 0.17
N PHE A 276 20.03 23.95 -0.45
CA PHE A 276 21.24 24.67 -0.84
C PHE A 276 20.94 25.84 -1.80
N LEU A 277 20.07 25.62 -2.78
CA LEU A 277 19.65 26.64 -3.74
C LEU A 277 18.91 27.79 -3.06
N LEU A 278 17.93 27.49 -2.20
CA LEU A 278 17.12 28.50 -1.50
C LEU A 278 17.96 29.37 -0.55
N ILE A 279 18.97 28.78 0.10
CA ILE A 279 19.79 29.48 1.10
C ILE A 279 20.91 30.28 0.45
N PHE A 280 21.66 29.69 -0.49
CA PHE A 280 22.93 30.26 -0.95
C PHE A 280 22.86 30.91 -2.34
N ASN A 281 22.06 30.39 -3.26
CA ASN A 281 22.13 30.74 -4.69
C ASN A 281 20.84 31.35 -5.25
N PHE A 282 20.00 31.94 -4.41
CA PHE A 282 18.74 32.54 -4.85
C PHE A 282 18.96 33.96 -5.43
N GLY A 283 19.28 34.03 -6.73
CA GLY A 283 19.51 35.26 -7.49
C GLY A 283 18.63 35.40 -8.75
N SER A 284 18.77 36.56 -9.42
CA SER A 284 18.02 36.91 -10.64
C SER A 284 18.46 36.11 -11.87
N SER A 285 19.71 35.64 -11.90
CA SER A 285 20.21 34.75 -12.95
C SER A 285 19.87 33.29 -12.65
N LEU A 286 19.59 32.53 -13.71
CA LEU A 286 19.41 31.08 -13.59
C LEU A 286 20.77 30.41 -13.43
N SER A 287 20.99 29.78 -12.29
CA SER A 287 22.14 28.90 -12.07
C SER A 287 21.89 27.52 -12.70
N SER A 288 22.95 26.76 -12.95
CA SER A 288 22.83 25.37 -13.41
C SER A 288 22.03 24.50 -12.42
N LEU A 289 22.07 24.83 -11.13
CA LEU A 289 21.28 24.17 -10.09
C LEU A 289 19.78 24.44 -10.20
N ASP A 290 19.37 25.62 -10.68
CA ASP A 290 17.96 25.93 -10.93
C ASP A 290 17.39 25.04 -12.04
N ILE A 291 18.18 24.88 -13.11
CA ILE A 291 17.84 24.02 -14.25
C ILE A 291 17.76 22.57 -13.80
N ALA A 292 18.75 22.09 -13.04
CA ALA A 292 18.72 20.75 -12.47
C ALA A 292 17.46 20.52 -11.61
N LEU A 293 17.07 21.51 -10.79
CA LEU A 293 15.89 21.42 -9.94
C LEU A 293 14.60 21.37 -10.76
N MET A 294 14.46 22.22 -11.77
CA MET A 294 13.32 22.23 -12.69
C MET A 294 13.18 20.88 -13.41
N VAL A 295 14.27 20.32 -13.91
CA VAL A 295 14.28 19.00 -14.57
C VAL A 295 13.87 17.90 -13.59
N TRP A 296 14.32 17.98 -12.33
CA TRP A 296 13.96 17.01 -11.30
C TRP A 296 12.47 17.07 -10.96
N VAL A 297 11.92 18.26 -10.73
CA VAL A 297 10.48 18.43 -10.46
C VAL A 297 9.65 18.01 -11.67
N PHE A 298 10.11 18.29 -12.88
CA PHE A 298 9.46 17.78 -14.10
C PHE A 298 9.46 16.25 -14.14
N THR A 299 10.55 15.59 -13.74
CA THR A 299 10.61 14.12 -13.65
C THR A 299 9.57 13.60 -12.63
N ILE A 300 9.45 14.24 -11.46
CA ILE A 300 8.41 13.90 -10.47
C ILE A 300 7.01 14.08 -11.09
N PHE A 301 6.75 15.19 -11.79
CA PHE A 301 5.48 15.43 -12.48
C PHE A 301 5.16 14.33 -13.50
N THR A 302 6.13 13.93 -14.33
CA THR A 302 5.91 12.85 -15.31
C THR A 302 5.60 11.51 -14.64
N GLU A 303 6.18 11.24 -13.47
CA GLU A 303 5.89 10.05 -12.70
C GLU A 303 4.46 10.07 -12.12
N GLU A 304 3.98 11.22 -11.63
CA GLU A 304 2.59 11.38 -11.20
C GLU A 304 1.60 11.19 -12.37
N VAL A 305 1.91 11.76 -13.55
CA VAL A 305 1.10 11.58 -14.77
C VAL A 305 1.09 10.09 -15.18
N ARG A 306 2.23 9.40 -15.09
CA ARG A 306 2.32 7.95 -15.39
C ARG A 306 1.44 7.13 -14.45
N GLN A 307 1.37 7.49 -13.17
CA GLN A 307 0.53 6.79 -12.18
C GLN A 307 -0.96 6.94 -12.50
N MET A 308 -1.39 8.15 -12.91
CA MET A 308 -2.76 8.41 -13.39
C MET A 308 -3.11 7.58 -14.65
N GLY A 309 -2.12 7.30 -15.50
CA GLY A 309 -2.28 6.61 -16.78
C GLY A 309 -2.26 5.08 -16.73
N THR A 310 -2.15 4.44 -15.55
CA THR A 310 -2.01 2.97 -15.48
C THR A 310 -3.27 2.21 -15.96
N PRO A 311 -3.11 1.06 -16.66
CA PRO A 311 -4.20 0.32 -17.28
C PRO A 311 -4.88 -0.63 -16.27
N ILE A 312 -5.72 -0.08 -15.40
CA ILE A 312 -6.81 -0.84 -14.75
C ILE A 312 -8.04 -0.75 -15.68
N PRO A 313 -8.81 -1.81 -15.92
CA PRO A 313 -9.94 -1.79 -16.86
C PRO A 313 -11.16 -1.04 -16.27
N SER A 314 -11.09 0.29 -16.17
CA SER A 314 -12.24 1.13 -15.80
C SER A 314 -12.21 2.48 -16.52
N LYS A 315 -13.39 3.12 -16.61
CA LYS A 315 -13.58 4.45 -17.24
C LYS A 315 -12.67 5.49 -16.57
N MET A 316 -12.01 6.35 -17.36
CA MET A 316 -11.02 7.33 -16.88
C MET A 316 -11.50 8.22 -15.72
N CYS A 317 -12.77 8.65 -15.71
CA CYS A 317 -13.32 9.45 -14.60
C CYS A 317 -13.36 8.71 -13.26
N SER A 318 -13.66 7.41 -13.26
CA SER A 318 -13.68 6.62 -12.01
C SER A 318 -12.26 6.48 -11.44
N LYS A 319 -11.27 6.33 -12.32
CA LYS A 319 -9.84 6.29 -11.93
C LYS A 319 -9.37 7.58 -11.30
N LEU A 320 -9.69 8.71 -11.92
CA LEU A 320 -9.29 10.02 -11.44
C LEU A 320 -9.94 10.32 -10.08
N HIS A 321 -11.18 9.90 -9.87
CA HIS A 321 -11.84 10.01 -8.57
C HIS A 321 -11.15 9.17 -7.48
N VAL A 322 -10.79 7.91 -7.80
CA VAL A 322 -10.06 7.04 -6.85
C VAL A 322 -8.66 7.61 -6.54
N TYR A 323 -7.94 8.10 -7.55
CA TYR A 323 -6.61 8.70 -7.37
C TYR A 323 -6.69 9.98 -6.51
N ILE A 324 -7.64 10.89 -6.82
CA ILE A 324 -7.83 12.14 -6.06
C ILE A 324 -8.36 11.86 -4.65
N SER A 325 -8.98 10.71 -4.38
CA SER A 325 -9.45 10.39 -3.03
C SER A 325 -8.31 10.25 -2.02
N ASP A 326 -7.10 9.90 -2.44
CA ASP A 326 -5.95 9.76 -1.54
C ASP A 326 -5.41 11.13 -1.12
N VAL A 327 -5.22 11.31 0.20
CA VAL A 327 -4.71 12.55 0.79
C VAL A 327 -3.28 12.84 0.32
N TRP A 328 -2.46 11.80 0.12
CA TRP A 328 -1.08 11.96 -0.33
C TRP A 328 -1.00 12.45 -1.77
N ASN A 329 -1.83 11.90 -2.66
CA ASN A 329 -1.91 12.36 -4.05
C ASN A 329 -2.40 13.82 -4.15
N LYS A 330 -3.33 14.23 -3.27
CA LYS A 330 -3.73 15.65 -3.18
C LYS A 330 -2.56 16.56 -2.78
N LEU A 331 -1.76 16.14 -1.79
CA LEU A 331 -0.58 16.89 -1.35
C LEU A 331 0.48 16.97 -2.46
N ASP A 332 0.65 15.91 -3.24
CA ASP A 332 1.59 15.89 -4.36
C ASP A 332 1.18 16.83 -5.50
N ILE A 333 -0.10 16.81 -5.90
CA ILE A 333 -0.65 17.78 -6.87
C ILE A 333 -0.47 19.21 -6.36
N PHE A 334 -0.84 19.47 -5.10
CA PHE A 334 -0.68 20.78 -4.49
C PHE A 334 0.78 21.25 -4.49
N THR A 335 1.72 20.36 -4.18
CA THR A 335 3.17 20.66 -4.19
C THR A 335 3.66 21.03 -5.58
N ILE A 336 3.24 20.32 -6.62
CA ILE A 336 3.62 20.62 -8.01
C ILE A 336 3.04 21.97 -8.46
N VAL A 337 1.77 22.25 -8.14
CA VAL A 337 1.12 23.53 -8.49
C VAL A 337 1.80 24.70 -7.77
N LEU A 338 2.13 24.56 -6.49
CA LEU A 338 2.89 25.57 -5.74
C LEU A 338 4.27 25.81 -6.37
N PHE A 339 4.94 24.76 -6.82
CA PHE A 339 6.26 24.89 -7.47
C PHE A 339 6.16 25.66 -8.79
N ILE A 340 5.21 25.28 -9.66
CA ILE A 340 4.98 25.98 -10.94
C ILE A 340 4.66 27.44 -10.68
N THR A 341 3.78 27.73 -9.73
CA THR A 341 3.40 29.11 -9.36
C THR A 341 4.63 29.89 -8.87
N GLY A 342 5.43 29.32 -7.95
CA GLY A 342 6.65 29.96 -7.46
C GLY A 342 7.67 30.24 -8.57
N MET A 343 7.83 29.31 -9.51
CA MET A 343 8.68 29.50 -10.68
C MET A 343 8.14 30.56 -11.64
N THR A 344 6.83 30.60 -11.91
CA THR A 344 6.23 31.64 -12.76
C THR A 344 6.41 33.03 -12.15
N VAL A 345 6.28 33.18 -10.83
CA VAL A 345 6.49 34.46 -10.13
C VAL A 345 7.94 34.90 -10.23
N ARG A 346 8.90 33.97 -10.25
CA ARG A 346 10.32 34.29 -10.44
C ARG A 346 10.64 34.91 -11.81
N PHE A 347 9.92 34.52 -12.87
CA PHE A 347 10.14 35.04 -14.22
C PHE A 347 9.42 36.38 -14.49
N LEU A 348 8.57 36.86 -13.57
CA LEU A 348 7.86 38.13 -13.73
C LEU A 348 8.79 39.32 -13.46
N PRO A 349 8.88 40.31 -14.37
CA PRO A 349 9.72 41.50 -14.21
C PRO A 349 9.04 42.58 -13.34
N TYR A 350 8.65 42.23 -12.11
CA TYR A 350 8.01 43.15 -11.15
C TYR A 350 8.91 43.41 -9.93
N ASN A 351 8.89 44.65 -9.42
CA ASN A 351 9.65 45.05 -8.24
C ASN A 351 9.14 44.29 -7.00
N GLY A 352 9.92 43.32 -6.50
CA GLY A 352 9.56 42.43 -5.39
C GLY A 352 9.10 41.03 -5.80
N ALA A 353 9.02 40.73 -7.11
CA ALA A 353 8.68 39.38 -7.59
C ALA A 353 9.68 38.31 -7.10
N LEU A 354 10.98 38.66 -7.02
CA LEU A 354 12.02 37.77 -6.54
C LEU A 354 11.84 37.44 -5.05
N GLU A 355 11.47 38.41 -4.22
CA GLU A 355 11.20 38.18 -2.80
C GLU A 355 9.95 37.32 -2.62
N ALA A 356 8.88 37.61 -3.38
CA ALA A 356 7.66 36.80 -3.38
C ALA A 356 7.93 35.36 -3.85
N ALA A 357 8.73 35.17 -4.90
CA ALA A 357 9.13 33.86 -5.40
C ALA A 357 9.96 33.09 -4.37
N ARG A 358 10.86 33.76 -3.64
CA ARG A 358 11.63 33.14 -2.56
C ARG A 358 10.72 32.60 -1.46
N VAL A 359 9.76 33.40 -1.01
CA VAL A 359 8.78 32.98 0.01
C VAL A 359 7.94 31.81 -0.50
N MET A 360 7.47 31.87 -1.74
CA MET A 360 6.66 30.81 -2.33
C MET A 360 7.41 29.50 -2.48
N LEU A 361 8.67 29.53 -2.94
CA LEU A 361 9.52 28.36 -3.05
C LEU A 361 9.96 27.82 -1.68
N ALA A 362 10.10 28.68 -0.66
CA ALA A 362 10.35 28.24 0.71
C ALA A 362 9.14 27.49 1.30
N LEU A 363 7.92 27.98 1.08
CA LEU A 363 6.69 27.25 1.45
C LEU A 363 6.57 25.94 0.66
N ASN A 364 6.97 25.95 -0.61
CA ASN A 364 6.99 24.75 -1.44
C ASN A 364 8.00 23.70 -0.94
N PHE A 365 9.17 24.11 -0.45
CA PHE A 365 10.14 23.21 0.18
C PHE A 365 9.54 22.51 1.40
N ILE A 366 8.75 23.20 2.23
CA ILE A 366 8.03 22.57 3.36
C ILE A 366 7.09 21.47 2.85
N SER A 367 6.37 21.72 1.75
CA SER A 367 5.47 20.74 1.14
C SER A 367 6.24 19.50 0.64
N PHE A 368 7.38 19.69 -0.03
CA PHE A 368 8.26 18.59 -0.43
C PHE A 368 8.86 17.84 0.78
N CYS A 369 9.13 18.53 1.90
CA CYS A 369 9.53 17.86 3.14
C CYS A 369 8.40 17.01 3.73
N LEU A 370 7.14 17.44 3.67
CA LEU A 370 6.00 16.63 4.12
C LEU A 370 5.86 15.33 3.32
N ARG A 371 6.20 15.35 2.02
CA ARG A 371 6.23 14.13 1.18
C ARG A 371 7.28 13.10 1.67
N LEU A 372 8.33 13.48 2.41
CA LEU A 372 9.22 12.49 3.05
C LEU A 372 8.45 11.56 4.00
N LEU A 373 7.42 12.07 4.68
CA LEU A 373 6.62 11.26 5.60
C LEU A 373 5.93 10.11 4.87
N HIS A 374 5.44 10.35 3.65
CA HIS A 374 4.85 9.30 2.82
C HIS A 374 5.87 8.21 2.50
N ILE A 375 7.10 8.58 2.16
CA ILE A 375 8.18 7.62 1.87
C ILE A 375 8.57 6.83 3.14
N PHE A 376 8.67 7.51 4.29
CA PHE A 376 8.99 6.86 5.57
C PHE A 376 7.85 5.98 6.13
N SER A 377 6.63 6.09 5.59
CA SER A 377 5.52 5.21 5.97
C SER A 377 5.80 3.73 5.68
N VAL A 378 6.68 3.43 4.72
CA VAL A 378 7.10 2.06 4.38
C VAL A 378 7.97 1.43 5.47
N HIS A 379 8.60 2.24 6.33
CA HIS A 379 9.50 1.73 7.36
C HIS A 379 8.74 1.04 8.50
N LYS A 380 9.14 -0.20 8.83
CA LYS A 380 8.45 -1.09 9.79
C LYS A 380 8.10 -0.44 11.14
N HIS A 381 8.98 0.41 11.66
CA HIS A 381 8.80 1.06 12.97
C HIS A 381 8.19 2.46 12.90
N LEU A 382 8.34 3.17 11.77
CA LEU A 382 7.86 4.55 11.62
C LEU A 382 6.45 4.57 11.03
N GLY A 383 6.13 3.65 10.11
CA GLY A 383 4.84 3.53 9.46
C GLY A 383 3.65 3.50 10.43
N PRO A 384 3.61 2.57 11.40
CA PRO A 384 2.51 2.51 12.37
C PRO A 384 2.34 3.81 13.15
N LYS A 385 3.45 4.45 13.53
CA LYS A 385 3.42 5.74 14.24
C LYS A 385 2.86 6.85 13.35
N LEU A 386 3.27 6.92 12.08
CA LEU A 386 2.79 7.92 11.12
C LEU A 386 1.29 7.79 10.84
N VAL A 387 0.76 6.56 10.77
CA VAL A 387 -0.68 6.31 10.59
C VAL A 387 -1.48 6.63 11.86
N MET A 388 -0.87 6.55 13.05
CA MET A 388 -1.51 6.91 14.31
C MET A 388 -1.59 8.42 14.54
N MET A 389 -0.58 9.20 14.13
CA MET A 389 -0.53 10.66 14.34
C MET A 389 -1.82 11.41 13.94
N PRO A 390 -2.39 11.24 12.73
CA PRO A 390 -3.60 11.98 12.35
C PRO A 390 -4.82 11.58 13.17
N LYS A 391 -4.90 10.34 13.65
CA LYS A 391 -6.00 9.90 14.54
C LYS A 391 -5.91 10.57 15.90
N MET A 392 -4.70 10.74 16.42
CA MET A 392 -4.45 11.46 17.67
C MET A 392 -4.67 12.97 17.51
N LEU A 393 -4.53 13.50 16.30
CA LEU A 393 -4.77 14.92 16.01
C LEU A 393 -6.26 15.28 16.15
N GLU A 394 -7.17 14.37 15.78
CA GLU A 394 -8.61 14.59 15.94
C GLU A 394 -8.99 14.84 17.41
N ASP A 395 -8.44 14.05 18.33
CA ASP A 395 -8.64 14.23 19.77
C ASP A 395 -7.97 15.53 20.27
N LEU A 396 -6.78 15.84 19.76
CA LEU A 396 -6.04 17.07 20.12
C LEU A 396 -6.77 18.35 19.69
N MET A 397 -7.52 18.32 18.60
CA MET A 397 -8.25 19.50 18.10
C MET A 397 -9.27 20.01 19.12
N TYR A 398 -10.00 19.13 19.80
CA TYR A 398 -10.94 19.54 20.86
C TYR A 398 -10.24 20.25 22.01
N PHE A 399 -9.08 19.74 22.42
CA PHE A 399 -8.27 20.38 23.46
C PHE A 399 -7.76 21.76 23.04
N ILE A 400 -7.29 21.90 21.79
CA ILE A 400 -6.81 23.19 21.25
C ILE A 400 -7.94 24.23 21.24
N VAL A 401 -9.18 23.84 20.91
CA VAL A 401 -10.33 24.76 20.92
C VAL A 401 -10.62 25.28 22.33
N ILE A 402 -10.61 24.40 23.34
CA ILE A 402 -10.82 24.81 24.74
C ILE A 402 -9.68 25.74 25.20
N LEU A 403 -8.43 25.39 24.89
CA LEU A 403 -7.27 26.22 25.23
C LEU A 403 -7.35 27.62 24.57
N LEU A 404 -7.81 27.69 23.33
CA LEU A 404 -7.95 28.95 22.59
C LEU A 404 -8.90 29.93 23.30
N VAL A 405 -10.01 29.44 23.88
CA VAL A 405 -10.95 30.28 24.63
C VAL A 405 -10.26 30.99 25.79
N PHE A 406 -9.44 30.28 26.56
CA PHE A 406 -8.70 30.86 27.69
C PHE A 406 -7.61 31.84 27.23
N VAL A 407 -6.83 31.46 26.21
CA VAL A 407 -5.73 32.29 25.69
C VAL A 407 -6.26 33.61 25.09
N VAL A 408 -7.36 33.55 24.32
CA VAL A 408 -8.00 34.74 23.75
C VAL A 408 -8.58 35.63 24.86
N SER A 409 -9.27 35.05 25.85
CA SER A 409 -9.84 35.81 26.98
C SER A 409 -8.75 36.56 27.76
N TYR A 410 -7.65 35.89 28.07
CA TYR A 410 -6.50 36.51 28.74
C TYR A 410 -5.87 37.63 27.90
N ALA A 411 -5.68 37.40 26.60
CA ALA A 411 -5.05 38.38 25.72
C ALA A 411 -5.89 39.66 25.59
N ILE A 412 -7.21 39.53 25.51
CA ILE A 412 -8.13 40.67 25.46
C ILE A 412 -8.10 41.43 26.79
N ALA A 413 -8.23 40.73 27.94
CA ALA A 413 -8.19 41.37 29.26
C ALA A 413 -6.87 42.10 29.51
N SER A 414 -5.75 41.46 29.18
CA SER A 414 -4.40 42.03 29.35
C SER A 414 -4.16 43.22 28.42
N HIS A 415 -4.62 43.14 27.16
CA HIS A 415 -4.53 44.28 26.23
C HIS A 415 -5.37 45.46 26.73
N SER A 416 -6.57 45.20 27.26
CA SER A 416 -7.46 46.23 27.80
C SER A 416 -6.88 46.96 29.02
N ILE A 417 -6.15 46.25 29.88
CA ILE A 417 -5.52 46.84 31.08
C ILE A 417 -4.26 47.63 30.69
N LEU A 418 -3.44 47.08 29.79
CA LEU A 418 -2.13 47.65 29.47
C LEU A 418 -2.22 48.84 28.50
N TYR A 419 -3.19 48.83 27.58
CA TYR A 419 -3.36 49.88 26.58
C TYR A 419 -4.78 50.46 26.63
N HIS A 420 -4.91 51.61 27.28
CA HIS A 420 -6.18 52.32 27.35
C HIS A 420 -6.49 52.98 25.99
N ASN A 421 -7.75 52.89 25.54
CA ASN A 421 -8.29 53.56 24.34
C ASN A 421 -7.48 53.35 23.03
N SER A 422 -7.04 52.12 22.75
CA SER A 422 -6.37 51.82 21.47
C SER A 422 -7.36 51.84 20.28
N LEU A 423 -7.01 52.56 19.20
CA LEU A 423 -7.78 52.59 17.96
C LEU A 423 -7.93 51.18 17.34
N PRO A 424 -9.08 50.86 16.69
CA PRO A 424 -9.33 49.57 16.05
C PRO A 424 -8.52 49.44 14.76
N THR A 425 -7.22 49.18 14.89
CA THR A 425 -6.29 48.97 13.78
C THR A 425 -5.73 47.54 13.78
N TRP A 426 -5.28 47.05 12.62
CA TRP A 426 -4.56 45.76 12.51
C TRP A 426 -3.33 45.67 13.42
N LYS A 427 -2.75 46.83 13.79
CA LYS A 427 -1.66 46.92 14.78
C LYS A 427 -2.12 46.49 16.18
N THR A 428 -3.39 46.75 16.53
CA THR A 428 -3.98 46.32 17.81
C THR A 428 -4.19 44.81 17.83
N VAL A 429 -4.72 44.22 16.76
CA VAL A 429 -4.90 42.76 16.63
C VAL A 429 -3.56 42.02 16.67
N THR A 430 -2.55 42.53 15.96
CA THR A 430 -1.21 41.92 15.97
C THR A 430 -0.51 42.05 17.33
N LYS A 431 -0.75 43.12 18.10
CA LYS A 431 -0.30 43.25 19.50
C LYS A 431 -0.99 42.22 20.41
N CYS A 432 -2.30 42.05 20.30
CA CYS A 432 -3.04 40.99 21.01
C CYS A 432 -2.49 39.59 20.65
N ALA A 433 -2.19 39.34 19.38
CA ALA A 433 -1.61 38.08 18.94
C ALA A 433 -0.17 37.83 19.46
N ARG A 434 0.58 38.89 19.76
CA ARG A 434 1.88 38.75 20.46
C ARG A 434 1.67 38.41 21.94
N LEU A 435 0.70 39.04 22.61
CA LEU A 435 0.33 38.68 23.99
C LEU A 435 -0.16 37.23 24.09
N MET A 436 -0.97 36.77 23.13
CA MET A 436 -1.37 35.36 23.00
C MET A 436 -0.16 34.44 22.86
N ARG A 437 0.84 34.80 22.04
CA ARG A 437 2.09 34.03 21.90
C ARG A 437 2.91 33.97 23.19
N CYS A 438 3.01 35.06 23.94
CA CYS A 438 3.70 35.06 25.23
C CYS A 438 2.99 34.16 26.24
N CYS A 439 1.66 34.23 26.34
CA CYS A 439 0.88 33.37 27.23
C CYS A 439 0.96 31.89 26.81
N GLY A 440 0.77 31.61 25.52
CA GLY A 440 0.88 30.28 24.96
C GLY A 440 2.27 29.68 25.18
N ALA A 441 3.35 30.43 24.95
CA ALA A 441 4.72 29.94 25.19
C ALA A 441 4.94 29.54 26.66
N THR A 442 4.44 30.31 27.62
CA THR A 442 4.55 29.99 29.06
C THR A 442 3.72 28.77 29.44
N VAL A 443 2.52 28.59 28.85
CA VAL A 443 1.66 27.43 29.09
C VAL A 443 2.24 26.16 28.45
N TYR A 444 2.78 26.24 27.23
CA TYR A 444 3.42 25.12 26.55
C TYR A 444 4.73 24.70 27.22
N THR A 445 5.57 25.65 27.67
CA THR A 445 6.80 25.31 28.40
C THR A 445 6.49 24.67 29.75
N HIS A 446 5.49 25.17 30.49
CA HIS A 446 5.06 24.53 31.74
C HIS A 446 4.42 23.16 31.51
N ALA A 447 3.55 22.99 30.51
CA ALA A 447 2.92 21.70 30.21
C ALA A 447 3.96 20.67 29.72
N ALA A 448 4.93 21.08 28.91
CA ALA A 448 6.04 20.24 28.48
C ALA A 448 6.98 19.88 29.65
N LEU A 449 7.30 20.82 30.54
CA LEU A 449 8.07 20.57 31.77
C LEU A 449 7.34 19.61 32.71
N VAL A 450 6.03 19.75 32.87
CA VAL A 450 5.22 18.87 33.73
C VAL A 450 5.08 17.47 33.13
N MET A 451 4.93 17.35 31.80
CA MET A 451 4.93 16.04 31.11
C MET A 451 6.31 15.37 31.14
N TRP A 452 7.38 16.14 30.95
CA TRP A 452 8.75 15.65 31.02
C TRP A 452 9.13 15.23 32.46
N ALA A 453 8.74 16.01 33.47
CA ALA A 453 8.91 15.67 34.88
C ALA A 453 8.12 14.40 35.28
N ARG A 454 6.89 14.23 34.76
CA ARG A 454 6.10 12.99 34.97
C ARG A 454 6.69 11.78 34.28
N SER A 455 7.36 11.94 33.14
CA SER A 455 8.04 10.84 32.44
C SER A 455 9.33 10.42 33.15
N TRP A 456 10.04 11.35 33.78
CA TRP A 456 11.24 11.05 34.57
C TRP A 456 10.88 10.38 35.90
N PHE A 457 9.82 10.80 36.58
CA PHE A 457 9.37 10.17 37.83
C PHE A 457 8.76 8.76 37.68
N ARG A 458 8.61 8.26 36.45
CA ARG A 458 8.09 6.91 36.13
C ARG A 458 9.12 5.96 35.51
N SER A 459 10.39 6.36 35.41
CA SER A 459 11.55 5.47 35.21
C SER A 459 12.34 5.40 36.50
#